data_AF-A0AAV7FPU6-F1
#
_entry.id   AF-A0AAV7FPU6-F1
#
_cell.length_a   1.000
_cell.length_b   1.000
_cell.length_c   1.000
_cell.angle_alpha   90.00
_cell.angle_beta   90.00
_cell.angle_gamma   90.00
#
_symmetry.space_group_name_H-M   'P 1'
#
loop_
_entity.id
_entity.type
_entity.pdbx_description
1 polymer ?
#
loop_
_entity_poly.entity_id
_entity_poly.type
_entity_poly.pdbx_seq_one_letter_code
_entity_poly.pdbx_strand_id
1 'polypeptide(L)'
;MLIPVLIVSSLVHIYSIGYMSHDPHNQRFFSYLSLFTFMMIILVTSNNFLVIIAANQSSLSAFLTNRVGDCFLTIDYSTVFSIAPFMTDNLITIIGICLLIGAMAKSSQIGLHV
;
A
#
# COMPACT_ATOMS: atom_id res chain seq x y z
N MET A 1 -0.53 -11.48 5.58
CA MET A 1 0.18 -10.69 4.55
C MET A 1 1.66 -10.49 4.82
N LEU A 2 2.15 -10.64 6.07
CA LEU A 2 3.56 -10.44 6.40
C LEU A 2 4.51 -11.48 5.74
N ILE A 3 4.13 -12.75 5.75
CA ILE A 3 4.93 -13.87 5.19
C ILE A 3 5.32 -13.65 3.73
N PRO A 4 4.40 -13.39 2.78
CA PRO A 4 4.77 -13.15 1.39
C PRO A 4 5.64 -11.90 1.20
N VAL A 5 5.42 -10.83 1.98
CA VAL A 5 6.26 -9.62 1.91
C VAL A 5 7.70 -9.91 2.33
N LEU A 6 7.91 -10.66 3.41
CA LEU A 6 9.26 -11.01 3.87
C LEU A 6 9.98 -11.96 2.91
N ILE A 7 9.27 -12.92 2.31
CA ILE A 7 9.85 -13.87 1.34
C ILE A 7 10.23 -13.15 0.04
N VAL A 8 9.34 -12.33 -0.53
CA VAL A 8 9.65 -11.58 -1.75
C VAL A 8 10.77 -10.57 -1.48
N SER A 9 10.73 -9.88 -0.34
CA SER A 9 11.78 -8.95 0.08
C SER A 9 13.16 -9.62 0.16
N SER A 10 13.27 -10.80 0.78
CA SER A 10 14.55 -11.50 0.92
C SER A 10 15.09 -11.99 -0.43
N LEU A 11 14.22 -12.51 -1.30
CA LEU A 11 14.60 -12.93 -2.66
C LEU A 11 15.11 -11.75 -3.49
N VAL A 12 14.44 -10.60 -3.43
CA VAL A 12 14.86 -9.39 -4.15
C VAL A 12 16.21 -8.87 -3.63
N HIS A 13 16.45 -8.92 -2.32
CA HIS A 13 17.75 -8.54 -1.75
C HIS A 13 18.88 -9.44 -2.25
N ILE A 14 18.68 -10.77 -2.26
CA ILE A 14 19.67 -11.73 -2.76
C ILE A 14 19.92 -11.52 -4.25
N TYR A 15 18.86 -11.35 -5.04
CA TYR A 15 18.96 -11.08 -6.48
C TYR A 15 19.72 -9.78 -6.78
N SER A 16 19.47 -8.73 -6.00
CA SER A 16 20.07 -7.42 -6.19
C SER A 16 21.59 -7.40 -5.96
N ILE A 17 22.14 -8.28 -5.13
CA ILE A 17 23.60 -8.39 -4.90
C ILE A 17 24.31 -8.76 -6.20
N GLY A 18 23.77 -9.72 -6.96
CA GLY A 18 24.34 -10.14 -8.23
C GLY A 18 24.07 -9.13 -9.35
N TYR A 19 22.85 -8.62 -9.43
CA TYR A 19 22.43 -7.72 -10.50
C TYR A 19 23.14 -6.35 -10.44
N MET A 20 23.36 -5.79 -9.25
CA MET A 20 24.03 -4.49 -9.06
C MET A 20 25.54 -4.59 -8.79
N SER A 21 26.14 -5.76 -9.01
CA SER A 21 27.57 -6.04 -8.71
C SER A 21 28.56 -5.16 -9.49
N HIS A 22 28.16 -4.65 -10.65
CA HIS A 22 29.00 -3.84 -11.53
C HIS A 22 28.76 -2.33 -11.39
N ASP A 23 27.82 -1.89 -10.54
CA ASP A 23 27.44 -0.49 -10.40
C ASP A 23 28.07 0.16 -9.15
N PRO A 24 28.78 1.30 -9.28
CA PRO A 24 29.45 1.96 -8.15
C PRO A 24 28.47 2.62 -7.16
N HIS A 25 27.20 2.75 -7.51
CA HIS A 25 26.16 3.38 -6.68
C HIS A 25 25.25 2.38 -5.94
N ASN A 26 25.68 1.11 -5.81
CA ASN A 26 24.91 0.03 -5.19
C ASN A 26 24.40 0.36 -3.77
N GLN A 27 25.15 1.12 -2.97
CA GLN A 27 24.77 1.51 -1.60
C GLN A 27 23.49 2.35 -1.56
N ARG A 28 23.29 3.24 -2.53
CA ARG A 28 22.06 4.06 -2.62
C ARG A 28 20.86 3.19 -2.96
N PHE A 29 21.04 2.26 -3.89
CA PHE A 29 19.99 1.31 -4.27
C PHE A 29 19.56 0.44 -3.09
N PHE A 30 20.51 -0.16 -2.35
CA PHE A 30 20.19 -0.98 -1.18
C PHE A 30 19.51 -0.18 -0.06
N SER A 31 19.86 1.10 0.10
CA SER A 31 19.18 1.99 1.04
C SER A 31 17.71 2.21 0.66
N TYR A 32 17.41 2.50 -0.62
CA TYR A 32 16.03 2.63 -1.09
C TYR A 32 15.26 1.31 -1.02
N LEU A 33 15.91 0.19 -1.35
CA LEU A 33 15.30 -1.14 -1.27
C LEU A 33 14.92 -1.51 0.17
N SER A 34 15.78 -1.21 1.14
CA SER A 34 15.52 -1.46 2.56
C SER A 34 14.44 -0.53 3.12
N LEU A 35 14.41 0.73 2.65
CA LEU A 35 13.37 1.69 3.03
C LEU A 35 12.00 1.23 2.49
N PHE A 36 11.95 0.73 1.27
CA PHE A 36 10.73 0.19 0.66
C PHE A 36 10.17 -0.99 1.47
N THR A 37 11.01 -1.93 1.86
CA THR A 37 10.56 -3.11 2.63
C THR A 37 10.13 -2.73 4.04
N PHE A 38 10.81 -1.77 4.67
CA PHE A 38 10.40 -1.20 5.96
C PHE A 38 9.01 -0.55 5.89
N MET A 39 8.76 0.28 4.88
CA MET A 39 7.44 0.90 4.68
C MET A 39 6.36 -0.15 4.42
N MET A 40 6.66 -1.21 3.68
CA MET A 40 5.70 -2.27 3.40
C MET A 40 5.36 -3.12 4.64
N ILE A 41 6.31 -3.31 5.55
CA ILE A 41 6.07 -3.95 6.85
C ILE A 41 5.18 -3.06 7.74
N ILE A 42 5.44 -1.75 7.78
CA ILE A 42 4.60 -0.79 8.50
C ILE A 42 3.17 -0.81 7.96
N LEU A 43 3.00 -0.84 6.64
CA LEU A 43 1.69 -0.89 6.00
C LEU A 43 0.91 -2.15 6.41
N VAL A 44 1.54 -3.31 6.38
CA VAL A 44 0.89 -4.60 6.69
C VAL A 44 0.57 -4.77 8.18
N THR A 45 1.34 -4.12 9.06
CA THR A 45 1.18 -4.23 10.52
C THR A 45 0.27 -3.13 11.07
N SER A 46 -0.05 -2.11 10.27
CA SER A 46 -0.85 -0.99 10.73
C SER A 46 -2.33 -1.35 10.90
N ASN A 47 -2.87 -0.98 12.07
CA ASN A 47 -4.31 -1.01 12.34
C ASN A 47 -4.97 0.37 12.19
N ASN A 48 -4.18 1.42 11.93
CA ASN A 48 -4.65 2.80 11.84
C ASN A 48 -4.38 3.38 10.45
N PHE A 49 -5.37 4.05 9.86
CA PHE A 49 -5.26 4.48 8.47
C PHE A 49 -4.17 5.55 8.23
N LEU A 50 -3.92 6.42 9.20
CA LEU A 50 -2.88 7.46 9.12
C LEU A 50 -1.49 6.86 8.84
N VAL A 51 -1.19 5.71 9.47
CA VAL A 51 0.05 4.97 9.27
C VAL A 51 0.07 4.26 7.90
N ILE A 52 -1.09 3.83 7.40
CA ILE A 52 -1.23 3.25 6.05
C ILE A 52 -0.96 4.31 4.96
N ILE A 53 -1.45 5.55 5.13
CA ILE A 53 -1.18 6.65 4.17
C ILE A 53 0.31 6.98 4.14
N ALA A 54 0.92 7.16 5.32
CA ALA A 54 2.34 7.52 5.42
C ALA A 54 3.25 6.46 4.77
N ALA A 55 2.92 5.17 4.91
CA ALA A 55 3.69 4.08 4.31
C ALA A 55 3.56 4.00 2.77
N ASN A 56 2.40 4.35 2.21
CA ASN A 56 2.14 4.31 0.76
C ASN A 56 2.84 5.42 -0.05
N GLN A 57 3.33 6.47 0.62
CA GLN A 57 3.98 7.63 -0.02
C GLN A 57 5.37 7.31 -0.62
N SER A 58 5.92 6.12 -0.34
CA SER A 58 7.25 5.69 -0.79
C SER A 58 7.36 5.35 -2.29
N SER A 59 6.25 5.36 -3.04
CA SER A 59 6.22 5.16 -4.50
C SER A 59 6.04 6.50 -5.25
N LEU A 60 7.16 7.17 -5.58
CA LEU A 60 7.18 8.54 -6.12
C LEU A 60 6.39 8.74 -7.44
N SER A 61 6.23 7.74 -8.31
CA SER A 61 5.50 7.88 -9.58
C SER A 61 3.99 7.63 -9.48
N ALA A 62 3.52 6.93 -8.45
CA ALA A 62 2.09 6.64 -8.24
C ALA A 62 1.40 7.70 -7.38
N PHE A 63 2.10 8.77 -6.99
CA PHE A 63 1.64 9.80 -6.05
C PHE A 63 0.35 10.54 -6.49
N LEU A 64 0.11 10.71 -7.79
CA LEU A 64 -1.11 11.36 -8.29
C LEU A 64 -2.33 10.42 -8.28
N THR A 65 -2.15 9.15 -8.65
CA THR A 65 -3.22 8.14 -8.65
C THR A 65 -3.56 7.70 -7.23
N ASN A 66 -2.56 7.60 -6.35
CA ASN A 66 -2.75 7.23 -4.95
C ASN A 66 -3.47 8.31 -4.12
N ARG A 67 -3.31 9.60 -4.46
CA ARG A 67 -3.94 10.72 -3.74
C ARG A 67 -5.48 10.70 -3.79
N VAL A 68 -6.04 10.20 -4.89
CA VAL A 68 -7.50 10.05 -5.06
C VAL A 68 -8.03 8.90 -4.20
N GLY A 69 -7.28 7.80 -4.10
CA GLY A 69 -7.63 6.67 -3.22
C GLY A 69 -7.44 6.98 -1.72
N ASP A 70 -6.45 7.80 -1.38
CA ASP A 70 -6.13 8.17 0.01
C ASP A 70 -7.21 9.03 0.68
N CYS A 71 -8.01 9.77 -0.09
CA CYS A 71 -9.13 10.56 0.43
C CYS A 71 -10.32 9.70 0.90
N PHE A 72 -10.46 8.48 0.38
CA PHE A 72 -11.63 7.63 0.64
C PHE A 72 -11.41 6.57 1.74
N LEU A 73 -10.17 6.31 2.11
CA LEU A 73 -9.83 5.21 3.03
C LEU A 73 -9.66 5.67 4.50
N THR A 74 -10.00 6.92 4.86
CA THR A 74 -9.80 7.53 6.21
C THR A 74 -10.67 6.99 7.35
N ILE A 75 -11.28 5.82 7.22
CA ILE A 75 -12.30 5.34 8.17
C ILE A 75 -11.73 4.22 9.06
N ASP A 76 -11.96 4.33 10.37
CA ASP A 76 -11.54 3.34 11.36
C ASP A 76 -12.40 2.07 11.31
N TYR A 77 -11.80 0.92 11.02
CA TYR A 77 -12.48 -0.37 10.84
C TYR A 77 -13.33 -0.81 12.05
N SER A 78 -12.88 -0.52 13.27
CA SER A 78 -13.61 -0.85 14.50
C SER A 78 -14.94 -0.09 14.62
N THR A 79 -14.97 1.15 14.12
CA THR A 79 -16.20 1.98 14.11
C THR A 79 -17.13 1.57 12.97
N VAL A 80 -16.57 1.23 11.80
CA VAL A 80 -17.35 0.76 10.65
C VAL A 80 -18.03 -0.57 10.97
N PHE A 81 -17.32 -1.52 11.56
CA PHE A 81 -17.87 -2.86 11.83
C PHE A 81 -18.95 -2.84 12.93
N SER A 82 -18.89 -1.88 13.85
CA SER A 82 -19.91 -1.73 14.90
C SER A 82 -21.16 -0.99 14.42
N ILE A 83 -21.04 -0.11 13.42
CA ILE A 83 -22.16 0.67 12.85
C ILE A 83 -22.79 -0.03 11.63
N ALA A 84 -22.03 -0.89 10.93
CA ALA A 84 -22.48 -1.64 9.76
C ALA A 84 -23.83 -2.38 9.92
N PRO A 85 -24.12 -3.11 11.02
CA PRO A 85 -25.39 -3.83 11.15
C PRO A 85 -26.61 -2.90 11.39
N PHE A 86 -26.39 -1.61 11.67
CA PHE A 86 -27.44 -0.63 11.93
C PHE A 86 -27.73 0.29 10.74
N MET A 87 -27.01 0.11 9.62
CA MET A 87 -27.10 0.97 8.44
C MET A 87 -27.98 0.34 7.36
N THR A 88 -28.58 1.18 6.51
CA THR A 88 -29.41 0.71 5.38
C THR A 88 -28.55 0.12 4.26
N ASP A 89 -29.08 -0.88 3.54
CA ASP A 89 -28.36 -1.59 2.47
C ASP A 89 -27.82 -0.65 1.37
N ASN A 90 -28.55 0.43 1.05
CA ASN A 90 -28.13 1.45 0.08
C ASN A 90 -26.89 2.24 0.56
N LEU A 91 -26.76 2.47 1.86
CA LEU A 91 -25.61 3.21 2.42
C LEU A 91 -24.36 2.31 2.50
N ILE A 92 -24.55 1.04 2.85
CA ILE A 92 -23.47 0.03 2.89
C ILE A 92 -22.91 -0.20 1.49
N THR A 93 -23.76 -0.29 0.48
CA THR A 93 -23.34 -0.47 -0.93
C THR A 93 -22.54 0.72 -1.45
N ILE A 94 -22.94 1.96 -1.15
CA ILE A 94 -22.19 3.16 -1.52
C ILE A 94 -20.81 3.19 -0.86
N ILE A 95 -20.72 2.87 0.44
CA ILE A 95 -19.44 2.79 1.16
C ILE A 95 -18.56 1.67 0.59
N GLY A 96 -19.14 0.52 0.26
CA GLY A 96 -18.42 -0.59 -0.37
C GLY A 96 -17.84 -0.24 -1.75
N ILE A 97 -18.61 0.45 -2.60
CA ILE A 97 -18.15 0.92 -3.91
C ILE A 97 -17.02 1.94 -3.77
N CYS A 98 -17.15 2.84 -2.79
CA CYS A 98 -16.15 3.86 -2.47
C CYS A 98 -14.80 3.24 -2.03
N LEU A 99 -14.84 2.26 -1.12
CA LEU A 99 -13.64 1.51 -0.70
C LEU A 99 -13.05 0.67 -1.84
N LEU A 100 -13.90 0.08 -2.69
CA LEU A 100 -13.46 -0.67 -3.87
C LEU A 100 -12.69 0.21 -4.84
N ILE A 101 -13.19 1.41 -5.15
CA ILE A 101 -12.51 2.36 -6.04
C ILE A 101 -11.15 2.78 -5.45
N GLY A 102 -11.09 3.03 -4.13
CA GLY A 102 -9.83 3.34 -3.43
C GLY A 102 -8.80 2.20 -3.51
N ALA A 103 -9.24 0.94 -3.38
CA ALA A 103 -8.39 -0.23 -3.50
C ALA A 103 -7.95 -0.50 -4.96
N MET A 104 -8.83 -0.26 -5.93
CA MET A 104 -8.52 -0.38 -7.36
C MET A 104 -7.47 0.63 -7.81
N ALA A 105 -7.51 1.86 -7.28
CA ALA A 105 -6.52 2.91 -7.57
C ALA A 105 -5.10 2.53 -7.12
N LYS A 106 -4.95 1.82 -5.99
CA LYS A 106 -3.64 1.34 -5.49
C LYS A 106 -3.12 0.10 -6.24
N SER A 107 -4.00 -0.62 -6.92
CA SER A 107 -3.69 -1.90 -7.60
C SER A 107 -3.45 -1.74 -9.11
N SER A 108 -3.48 -0.50 -9.64
CA SER A 108 -3.36 -0.17 -11.08
C SER A 108 -4.32 -0.95 -12.00
N GLN A 109 -5.52 -1.27 -11.52
CA GLN A 109 -6.52 -1.99 -12.31
C GLN A 109 -7.21 -1.07 -13.35
N ILE A 110 -7.85 -1.70 -14.34
CA ILE A 110 -8.49 -1.14 -15.55
C ILE A 110 -8.86 0.36 -15.47
N GLY A 111 -8.27 1.16 -16.37
CA GLY A 111 -8.55 2.59 -16.54
C GLY A 111 -7.61 3.54 -15.78
N LEU A 112 -6.81 3.05 -14.84
CA LEU A 112 -5.84 3.82 -14.04
C LEU A 112 -4.41 3.25 -14.14
N HIS A 113 -4.06 2.69 -15.29
CA HIS A 113 -2.67 2.37 -15.65
C HIS A 113 -2.00 3.64 -16.17
N VAL A 114 -1.29 4.35 -15.30
CA VAL A 114 -0.22 5.31 -15.62
C VAL A 114 0.88 5.14 -14.58
#